data_AF-A0A6P1ZN42-F1
#
_entry.id   AF-A0A6P1ZN42-F1
#
_cell.length_a   1.000
_cell.length_b   1.000
_cell.length_c   1.000
_cell.angle_alpha   90.00
_cell.angle_beta   90.00
_cell.angle_gamma   90.00
#
_symmetry.space_group_name_H-M   'P 1'
#
loop_
_entity.id
_entity.type
_entity.pdbx_description
1 polymer ?
#
loop_
_entity_poly.entity_id
_entity_poly.type
_entity_poly.pdbx_seq_one_letter_code
_entity_poly.pdbx_strand_id
1 'polypeptide(L)'
;MYDDTPIPPEPLPPEPHDTPPGVHGDDAAVPVSVHRAFVYAAMAPGFGEWYAGARIRGAAVFTAFVAVFVWGSWELAVTVSALLDLALGATVDKPLPLFQLGAAFFIALVLWFWGMAGAVEAAVRRRQADGDPPQIHPAWGVAMSWLCPGAGQISLGRLPMGFILLGLYVAIFPTLGPALSGLRVVIDHAAGSAGQLLSRPDLAMELAQEISARIQLSFPRVAQDMVKSVSIALYCATLGPVPGALGAVLAKEGAHWTAALWARCLGLAVLGWICPGAPQLLQGREALGWSLLGVNLALPGAAGLLLAQGVIQPGQASQIASWTTLAVLASIADSLIRMIRLRRQPVHLSDSE
;
A
#
# COMPACT_ATOMS: atom_id res chain seq x y z
N MET A 1 25.31 -56.54 47.05
CA MET A 1 25.98 -55.29 47.47
C MET A 1 25.49 -54.21 46.53
N TYR A 2 24.50 -53.43 46.96
CA TYR A 2 24.08 -52.22 46.26
C TYR A 2 25.01 -51.11 46.73
N ASP A 3 25.55 -50.38 45.75
CA ASP A 3 26.53 -49.31 45.92
C ASP A 3 25.76 -48.02 46.24
N ASP A 4 25.64 -47.70 47.54
CA ASP A 4 25.04 -46.46 48.06
C ASP A 4 26.02 -45.29 47.89
N THR A 5 26.29 -44.91 46.65
CA THR A 5 26.96 -43.64 46.35
C THR A 5 25.91 -42.53 46.22
N PRO A 6 25.92 -41.50 47.10
CA PRO A 6 24.98 -40.40 46.99
C PRO A 6 25.31 -39.57 45.75
N ILE A 7 24.31 -39.39 44.89
CA ILE A 7 24.36 -38.49 43.72
C ILE A 7 24.56 -37.06 44.25
N PRO A 8 25.61 -36.35 43.83
CA PRO A 8 25.82 -34.97 44.25
C PRO A 8 24.69 -34.07 43.72
N PRO A 9 24.23 -33.07 44.50
CA PRO A 9 23.17 -32.17 44.08
C PRO A 9 23.59 -31.39 42.83
N GLU A 10 22.67 -31.31 41.88
CA GLU A 10 22.80 -30.56 40.64
C GLU A 10 23.11 -29.08 40.95
N PRO A 11 24.11 -28.46 40.31
CA PRO A 11 24.45 -27.07 40.57
C PRO A 11 23.28 -26.17 40.17
N LEU A 12 22.82 -25.37 41.12
CA LEU A 12 21.78 -24.36 40.90
C LEU A 12 22.20 -23.43 39.75
N PRO A 13 21.26 -23.03 38.87
CA PRO A 13 21.54 -22.04 37.85
C PRO A 13 22.05 -20.75 38.51
N PRO A 14 23.02 -20.06 37.89
CA PRO A 14 23.59 -18.84 38.45
C PRO A 14 22.48 -17.84 38.73
N GLU A 15 22.44 -17.34 39.97
CA GLU A 15 21.57 -16.23 40.35
C GLU A 15 21.81 -15.07 39.38
N PRO A 16 20.75 -14.40 38.90
CA PRO A 16 20.91 -13.23 38.06
C PRO A 16 21.66 -12.18 38.87
N HIS A 17 22.83 -11.80 38.38
CA HIS A 17 23.66 -10.76 38.96
C HIS A 17 22.81 -9.52 39.29
N ASP A 18 22.62 -9.27 40.59
CA ASP A 18 22.18 -7.99 41.11
C ASP A 18 23.13 -6.92 40.59
N THR A 19 22.60 -6.08 39.72
CA THR A 19 23.28 -4.90 39.21
C THR A 19 23.39 -3.90 40.36
N PRO A 20 24.57 -3.28 40.58
CA PRO A 20 24.75 -2.37 41.71
C PRO A 20 23.81 -1.16 41.60
N PRO A 21 23.22 -0.69 42.71
CA PRO A 21 22.31 0.45 42.71
C PRO A 21 23.14 1.72 42.57
N GLY A 22 23.17 2.32 41.38
CA GLY A 22 23.93 3.56 41.19
C GLY A 22 24.20 4.01 39.76
N VAL A 23 23.65 3.36 38.74
CA VAL A 23 23.62 3.92 37.39
C VAL A 23 22.19 4.34 37.12
N HIS A 24 21.96 5.65 36.99
CA HIS A 24 20.77 6.16 36.31
C HIS A 24 20.72 5.48 34.94
N GLY A 25 19.93 4.41 34.84
CA GLY A 25 19.71 3.72 33.59
C GLY A 25 19.13 4.74 32.63
N ASP A 26 19.91 5.08 31.60
CA ASP A 26 19.33 5.43 30.31
C ASP A 26 18.20 4.44 30.07
N ASP A 27 16.97 4.96 29.96
CA ASP A 27 15.77 4.20 29.65
C ASP A 27 16.15 3.09 28.67
N ALA A 28 15.95 1.82 29.05
CA ALA A 28 16.19 0.70 28.15
C ALA A 28 15.46 1.00 26.83
N ALA A 29 16.22 1.42 25.83
CA ALA A 29 15.66 2.19 24.72
C ALA A 29 14.67 1.29 24.00
N VAL A 30 13.38 1.63 24.09
CA VAL A 30 12.31 0.81 23.54
C VAL A 30 12.60 0.58 22.05
N PRO A 31 12.64 -0.68 21.58
CA PRO A 31 13.05 -0.99 20.23
C PRO A 31 12.16 -0.27 19.20
N VAL A 32 12.79 0.34 18.20
CA VAL A 32 12.08 1.13 17.19
C VAL A 32 11.18 0.22 16.35
N SER A 33 9.88 0.55 16.26
CA SER A 33 8.94 -0.22 15.45
C SER A 33 8.79 0.35 14.04
N VAL A 34 8.97 -0.51 13.02
CA VAL A 34 8.79 -0.15 11.61
C VAL A 34 7.34 0.25 11.33
N HIS A 35 6.39 -0.46 11.93
CA HIS A 35 4.96 -0.16 11.79
C HIS A 35 4.60 1.22 12.36
N ARG A 36 5.11 1.56 13.56
CA ARG A 36 4.86 2.87 14.17
C ARG A 36 5.50 4.00 13.37
N ALA A 37 6.74 3.80 12.90
CA ALA A 37 7.42 4.77 12.04
C ALA A 37 6.59 5.07 10.78
N PHE A 38 6.04 4.04 10.14
CA PHE A 38 5.16 4.20 8.99
C PHE A 38 3.87 4.95 9.33
N VAL A 39 3.18 4.58 10.42
CA VAL A 39 1.94 5.27 10.83
C VAL A 39 2.20 6.74 11.12
N TYR A 40 3.28 7.07 11.83
CA TYR A 40 3.63 8.46 12.10
C TYR A 40 3.93 9.24 10.81
N ALA A 41 4.66 8.67 9.87
CA ALA A 41 4.90 9.30 8.57
C ALA A 41 3.63 9.42 7.70
N ALA A 42 2.71 8.47 7.81
CA ALA A 42 1.41 8.53 7.13
C ALA A 42 0.53 9.65 7.71
N MET A 43 0.63 9.94 9.01
CA MET A 43 -0.08 11.06 9.64
C MET A 43 0.55 12.42 9.30
N ALA A 44 1.87 12.52 9.35
CA ALA A 44 2.60 13.74 9.03
C ALA A 44 3.99 13.42 8.45
N PRO A 45 4.32 13.91 7.25
CA PRO A 45 5.65 13.69 6.66
C PRO A 45 6.77 14.18 7.59
N GLY A 46 7.81 13.36 7.80
CA GLY A 46 8.93 13.68 8.68
C GLY A 46 8.81 13.15 10.11
N PHE A 47 7.59 12.86 10.61
CA PHE A 47 7.40 12.39 11.99
C PHE A 47 7.91 10.96 12.18
N GLY A 48 7.69 10.09 11.19
CA GLY A 48 8.20 8.72 11.23
C GLY A 48 9.72 8.66 11.22
N GLU A 49 10.38 9.51 10.44
CA GLU A 49 11.84 9.63 10.44
C GLU A 49 12.38 10.16 11.77
N TRP A 50 11.71 11.14 12.37
CA TRP A 50 12.06 11.64 13.69
C TRP A 50 11.96 10.52 14.72
N TYR A 51 10.84 9.80 14.76
CA TYR A 51 10.65 8.63 15.63
C TYR A 51 11.73 7.57 15.44
N ALA A 52 12.12 7.30 14.19
CA ALA A 52 13.18 6.34 13.87
C ALA A 52 14.61 6.85 14.13
N GLY A 53 14.77 8.07 14.67
CA GLY A 53 16.08 8.65 15.03
C GLY A 53 16.73 9.49 13.93
N ALA A 54 16.17 9.54 12.73
CA ALA A 54 16.66 10.35 11.60
C ALA A 54 16.16 11.81 11.67
N ARG A 55 16.41 12.48 12.80
CA ARG A 55 15.80 13.79 13.16
C ARG A 55 16.02 14.89 12.12
N ILE A 56 17.24 15.05 11.61
CA ILE A 56 17.57 16.10 10.63
C ILE A 56 16.76 15.90 9.34
N ARG A 57 16.71 14.65 8.84
CA ARG A 57 15.94 14.32 7.64
C ARG A 57 14.44 14.53 7.88
N GLY A 58 13.93 14.08 9.02
CA GLY A 58 12.53 14.28 9.39
C GLY A 58 12.14 15.77 9.46
N ALA A 59 12.97 16.59 10.10
CA ALA A 59 12.76 18.03 10.17
C ALA A 59 12.80 18.70 8.78
N ALA A 60 13.72 18.27 7.92
CA ALA A 60 13.81 18.77 6.55
C ALA A 60 12.56 18.42 5.72
N VAL A 61 12.11 17.16 5.75
CA VAL A 61 10.89 16.71 5.04
C VAL A 61 9.66 17.43 5.56
N PHE A 62 9.51 17.54 6.89
CA PHE A 62 8.39 18.25 7.50
C PHE A 62 8.38 19.74 7.12
N THR A 63 9.52 20.42 7.20
CA THR A 63 9.63 21.85 6.86
C THR A 63 9.31 22.08 5.38
N ALA A 64 9.86 21.24 4.49
CA ALA A 64 9.54 21.32 3.06
C ALA A 64 8.05 21.09 2.80
N PHE A 65 7.44 20.11 3.47
CA PHE A 65 6.01 19.83 3.35
C PHE A 65 5.17 21.01 3.82
N VAL A 66 5.48 21.60 4.98
CA VAL A 66 4.77 22.78 5.50
C VAL A 66 4.91 23.97 4.56
N ALA A 67 6.11 24.25 4.04
CA ALA A 67 6.32 25.34 3.09
C ALA A 67 5.48 25.17 1.82
N VAL A 68 5.45 23.95 1.26
CA VAL A 68 4.63 23.63 0.08
C VAL A 68 3.14 23.69 0.40
N PHE A 69 2.72 23.24 1.59
CA PHE A 69 1.33 23.28 2.02
C PHE A 69 0.83 24.72 2.21
N VAL A 70 1.64 25.59 2.80
CA VAL A 70 1.34 27.03 2.94
C VAL A 70 1.22 27.67 1.56
N TRP A 71 2.16 27.40 0.66
CA TRP A 71 2.10 27.89 -0.72
C TRP A 71 0.84 27.40 -1.44
N GLY A 72 0.54 26.10 -1.40
CA GLY A 72 -0.66 25.54 -2.01
C GLY A 72 -1.96 26.09 -1.43
N SER A 73 -2.01 26.31 -0.11
CA SER A 73 -3.17 26.90 0.57
C SER A 73 -3.39 28.35 0.12
N TRP A 74 -2.32 29.11 -0.09
CA TRP A 74 -2.41 30.46 -0.64
C TRP A 74 -2.96 30.46 -2.07
N GLU A 75 -2.42 29.61 -2.96
CA GLU A 75 -2.93 29.49 -4.34
C GLU A 75 -4.39 29.04 -4.38
N LEU A 76 -4.79 28.15 -3.46
CA LEU A 76 -6.17 27.72 -3.31
C LEU A 76 -7.06 28.90 -2.88
N ALA A 77 -6.64 29.69 -1.90
CA ALA A 77 -7.39 30.86 -1.44
C ALA A 77 -7.57 31.90 -2.56
N VAL A 78 -6.50 32.17 -3.33
CA VAL A 78 -6.56 33.06 -4.51
C VAL A 78 -7.55 32.51 -5.55
N THR A 79 -7.50 31.20 -5.82
CA THR A 79 -8.40 30.54 -6.78
C THR A 79 -9.86 30.62 -6.32
N VAL A 80 -10.14 30.31 -5.05
CA VAL A 80 -11.49 30.37 -4.47
C VAL A 80 -12.03 31.80 -4.49
N SER A 81 -11.22 32.79 -4.13
CA SER A 81 -11.61 34.21 -4.20
C SER A 81 -12.01 34.60 -5.62
N ALA A 82 -11.19 34.27 -6.61
CA ALA A 82 -11.48 34.59 -8.01
C ALA A 82 -12.74 33.86 -8.54
N LEU A 83 -12.99 32.62 -8.10
CA LEU A 83 -14.22 31.91 -8.43
C LEU A 83 -15.46 32.55 -7.77
N LEU A 84 -15.32 33.06 -6.54
CA LEU A 84 -16.39 33.77 -5.85
C LEU A 84 -16.71 35.10 -6.55
N ASP A 85 -15.70 35.86 -6.94
CA ASP A 85 -15.84 37.10 -7.69
C ASP A 85 -16.58 36.86 -9.02
N LEU A 86 -16.20 35.79 -9.74
CA LEU A 86 -16.87 35.38 -10.97
C LEU A 86 -18.33 34.98 -10.75
N ALA A 87 -18.63 34.29 -9.65
CA ALA A 87 -20.01 33.93 -9.28
C ALA A 87 -20.87 35.17 -8.91
N LEU A 88 -20.25 36.24 -8.42
CA LEU A 88 -20.88 37.52 -8.13
C LEU A 88 -20.96 38.45 -9.34
N GLY A 89 -20.49 38.02 -10.52
CA GLY A 89 -20.56 38.75 -11.77
C GLY A 89 -19.41 39.73 -12.01
N ALA A 90 -18.33 39.67 -11.20
CA ALA A 90 -17.13 40.45 -11.45
C ALA A 90 -16.25 39.78 -12.53
N THR A 91 -15.47 40.59 -13.24
CA THR A 91 -14.46 40.09 -14.18
C THR A 91 -13.18 39.72 -13.43
N VAL A 92 -12.59 38.59 -13.80
CA VAL A 92 -11.31 38.14 -13.22
C VAL A 92 -10.16 38.67 -14.08
N ASP A 93 -9.42 39.64 -13.55
CA ASP A 93 -8.33 40.33 -14.29
C ASP A 93 -7.05 39.50 -14.43
N LYS A 94 -6.87 38.47 -13.60
CA LYS A 94 -5.67 37.61 -13.58
C LYS A 94 -6.02 36.16 -13.87
N PRO A 95 -5.19 35.42 -14.63
CA PRO A 95 -5.42 34.00 -14.85
C PRO A 95 -5.40 33.24 -13.51
N LEU A 96 -6.31 32.28 -13.36
CA LEU A 96 -6.36 31.41 -12.19
C LEU A 96 -5.04 30.62 -12.06
N PRO A 97 -4.42 30.55 -10.87
CA PRO A 97 -3.12 29.88 -10.67
C PRO A 97 -3.24 28.35 -10.58
N LEU A 98 -4.00 27.73 -11.50
CA LEU A 98 -4.31 26.30 -11.48
C LEU A 98 -3.05 25.43 -11.63
N PHE A 99 -2.06 25.91 -12.39
CA PHE A 99 -0.78 25.22 -12.53
C PHE A 99 0.00 25.21 -11.21
N GLN A 100 0.12 26.35 -10.55
CA GLN A 100 0.79 26.50 -9.26
C GLN A 100 0.12 25.63 -8.19
N LEU A 101 -1.21 25.64 -8.15
CA LEU A 101 -2.00 24.79 -7.27
C LEU A 101 -1.73 23.30 -7.52
N GLY A 102 -1.73 22.88 -8.80
CA GLY A 102 -1.42 21.51 -9.19
C GLY A 102 0.02 21.10 -8.84
N ALA A 103 0.99 21.99 -9.06
CA ALA A 103 2.39 21.77 -8.71
C ALA A 103 2.59 21.64 -7.19
N ALA A 104 1.99 22.53 -6.40
CA ALA A 104 2.05 22.47 -4.94
C ALA A 104 1.45 21.15 -4.41
N PHE A 105 0.28 20.75 -4.93
CA PHE A 105 -0.34 19.47 -4.57
C PHE A 105 0.55 18.27 -4.93
N PHE A 106 1.11 18.25 -6.13
CA PHE A 106 2.01 17.18 -6.57
C PHE A 106 3.25 17.09 -5.68
N ILE A 107 3.93 18.21 -5.41
CA ILE A 107 5.12 18.23 -4.56
C ILE A 107 4.77 17.78 -3.13
N ALA A 108 3.62 18.19 -2.58
CA ALA A 108 3.16 17.74 -1.28
C ALA A 108 2.97 16.21 -1.24
N LEU A 109 2.38 15.62 -2.28
CA LEU A 109 2.26 14.16 -2.40
C LEU A 109 3.62 13.47 -2.48
N VAL A 110 4.56 13.99 -3.30
CA VAL A 110 5.91 13.42 -3.39
C VAL A 110 6.59 13.42 -2.03
N LEU A 111 6.56 14.55 -1.31
CA LEU A 111 7.13 14.67 0.02
C LEU A 111 6.46 13.72 1.02
N TRP A 112 5.15 13.51 0.90
CA TRP A 112 4.42 12.60 1.77
C TRP A 112 4.81 11.14 1.56
N PHE A 113 4.83 10.65 0.32
CA PHE A 113 5.27 9.29 0.02
C PHE A 113 6.76 9.09 0.32
N TRP A 114 7.58 10.10 0.03
CA TRP A 114 8.99 10.09 0.39
C TRP A 114 9.19 9.98 1.90
N GLY A 115 8.39 10.72 2.68
CA GLY A 115 8.42 10.65 4.14
C GLY A 115 8.07 9.27 4.67
N MET A 116 7.02 8.64 4.14
CA MET A 116 6.64 7.26 4.48
C MET A 116 7.74 6.26 4.17
N ALA A 117 8.30 6.29 2.96
CA ALA A 117 9.39 5.39 2.56
C ALA A 117 10.67 5.63 3.39
N GLY A 118 11.02 6.89 3.61
CA GLY A 118 12.15 7.29 4.44
C GLY A 118 12.00 6.81 5.89
N ALA A 119 10.82 6.95 6.49
CA ALA A 119 10.55 6.49 7.85
C ALA A 119 10.76 4.98 8.00
N VAL A 120 10.23 4.19 7.05
CA VAL A 120 10.45 2.73 7.03
C VAL A 120 11.93 2.39 6.87
N GLU A 121 12.63 3.05 5.94
CA GLU A 121 14.06 2.84 5.72
C GLU A 121 14.88 3.14 7.00
N ALA A 122 14.61 4.28 7.66
CA ALA A 122 15.30 4.64 8.90
C ALA A 122 15.01 3.65 10.02
N ALA A 123 13.76 3.23 10.18
CA ALA A 123 13.39 2.25 11.20
C ALA A 123 14.07 0.90 10.96
N VAL A 124 14.10 0.41 9.71
CA VAL A 124 14.80 -0.83 9.35
C VAL A 124 16.30 -0.73 9.63
N ARG A 125 16.95 0.37 9.20
CA ARG A 125 18.39 0.58 9.45
C ARG A 125 18.70 0.69 10.94
N ARG A 126 17.85 1.35 11.71
CA ARG A 126 18.04 1.51 13.15
C ARG A 126 17.96 0.16 13.86
N ARG A 127 16.94 -0.65 13.55
CA ARG A 127 16.82 -2.01 14.07
C ARG A 127 18.03 -2.87 13.70
N GLN A 128 18.49 -2.80 12.46
CA GLN A 128 19.69 -3.53 12.03
C GLN A 128 20.94 -3.10 12.82
N ALA A 129 21.12 -1.81 13.06
CA ALA A 129 22.23 -1.29 13.85
C ALA A 129 22.15 -1.70 15.33
N ASP A 130 20.93 -1.77 15.88
CA ASP A 130 20.67 -2.16 17.26
C ASP A 130 20.65 -3.70 17.46
N GLY A 131 20.86 -4.49 16.39
CA GLY A 131 20.83 -5.97 16.44
C GLY A 131 19.43 -6.57 16.61
N ASP A 132 18.39 -5.76 16.44
CA ASP A 132 16.99 -6.14 16.58
C ASP A 132 16.53 -7.04 15.42
N PRO A 133 15.64 -8.02 15.67
CA PRO A 133 15.07 -8.84 14.60
C PRO A 133 14.21 -8.00 13.64
N PRO A 134 14.13 -8.36 12.35
CA PRO A 134 13.27 -7.67 11.39
C PRO A 134 11.79 -7.86 11.77
N GLN A 135 10.98 -6.80 11.68
CA GLN A 135 9.53 -6.87 11.92
C GLN A 135 8.81 -7.19 10.61
N ILE A 136 8.52 -8.47 10.36
CA ILE A 136 7.93 -8.91 9.09
C ILE A 136 6.52 -9.44 9.33
N HIS A 137 5.52 -8.63 8.98
CA HIS A 137 4.12 -9.01 9.13
C HIS A 137 3.37 -8.88 7.79
N PRO A 138 2.75 -9.95 7.27
CA PRO A 138 2.17 -9.89 5.93
C PRO A 138 1.09 -8.81 5.79
N ALA A 139 0.22 -8.63 6.80
CA ALA A 139 -0.83 -7.60 6.77
C ALA A 139 -0.25 -6.19 6.77
N TRP A 140 0.85 -5.95 7.49
CA TRP A 140 1.47 -4.62 7.55
C TRP A 140 2.19 -4.31 6.25
N GLY A 141 2.92 -5.25 5.67
CA GLY A 141 3.55 -5.01 4.38
C GLY A 141 2.55 -4.86 3.23
N VAL A 142 1.41 -5.55 3.28
CA VAL A 142 0.28 -5.30 2.36
C VAL A 142 -0.26 -3.88 2.56
N ALA A 143 -0.55 -3.47 3.80
CA ALA A 143 -1.05 -2.13 4.11
C ALA A 143 -0.07 -1.03 3.67
N MET A 144 1.23 -1.22 3.97
CA MET A 144 2.30 -0.32 3.53
C MET A 144 2.40 -0.25 2.02
N SER A 145 2.38 -1.39 1.32
CA SER A 145 2.47 -1.46 -0.14
C SER A 145 1.24 -0.87 -0.84
N TRP A 146 0.07 -0.95 -0.20
CA TRP A 146 -1.17 -0.39 -0.73
C TRP A 146 -1.21 1.14 -0.57
N LEU A 147 -0.79 1.65 0.59
CA LEU A 147 -0.78 3.10 0.86
C LEU A 147 0.40 3.79 0.19
N CYS A 148 1.63 3.28 0.37
CA CYS A 148 2.86 3.80 -0.21
C CYS A 148 3.58 2.68 -0.97
N PRO A 149 3.29 2.49 -2.27
CA PRO A 149 3.97 1.49 -3.10
C PRO A 149 5.49 1.63 -2.96
N GLY A 150 6.15 0.51 -2.63
CA GLY A 150 7.56 0.48 -2.30
C GLY A 150 7.89 0.34 -0.81
N ALA A 151 7.09 0.93 0.10
CA ALA A 151 7.36 0.87 1.54
C ALA A 151 7.38 -0.56 2.08
N GLY A 152 6.54 -1.46 1.56
CA GLY A 152 6.59 -2.88 1.92
C GLY A 152 7.87 -3.60 1.48
N GLN A 153 8.49 -3.21 0.35
CA GLN A 153 9.78 -3.79 -0.04
C GLN A 153 10.93 -3.23 0.82
N ILE A 154 10.85 -1.95 1.17
CA ILE A 154 11.80 -1.30 2.09
C ILE A 154 11.74 -1.97 3.47
N SER A 155 10.56 -2.34 3.97
CA SER A 155 10.43 -3.03 5.26
C SER A 155 11.09 -4.42 5.28
N LEU A 156 11.22 -5.06 4.10
CA LEU A 156 12.00 -6.30 3.92
C LEU A 156 13.49 -6.07 3.69
N GLY A 157 13.97 -4.81 3.76
CA GLY A 157 15.36 -4.45 3.49
C GLY A 157 15.71 -4.34 2.00
N ARG A 158 14.74 -4.46 1.08
CA ARG A 158 14.96 -4.40 -0.38
C ARG A 158 14.83 -2.98 -0.91
N LEU A 159 15.78 -2.12 -0.52
CA LEU A 159 15.73 -0.68 -0.82
C LEU A 159 15.60 -0.36 -2.32
N PRO A 160 16.40 -0.94 -3.26
CA PRO A 160 16.32 -0.56 -4.66
C PRO A 160 14.94 -0.84 -5.27
N MET A 161 14.38 -2.03 -5.00
CA MET A 161 13.05 -2.40 -5.46
C MET A 161 11.97 -1.48 -4.87
N GLY A 162 12.09 -1.16 -3.58
CA GLY A 162 11.17 -0.23 -2.92
C GLY A 162 11.14 1.15 -3.55
N PHE A 163 12.31 1.75 -3.80
CA PHE A 163 12.38 3.07 -4.42
C PHE A 163 11.96 3.07 -5.90
N ILE A 164 12.18 1.98 -6.64
CA ILE A 164 11.67 1.83 -8.02
C ILE A 164 10.14 1.86 -8.02
N LEU A 165 9.49 1.07 -7.16
CA LEU A 165 8.02 1.03 -7.08
C LEU A 165 7.43 2.36 -6.64
N LEU A 166 8.07 3.03 -5.68
CA LEU A 166 7.69 4.37 -5.27
C LEU A 166 7.81 5.38 -6.42
N GLY A 167 8.95 5.38 -7.12
CA GLY A 167 9.20 6.27 -8.26
C GLY A 167 8.19 6.07 -9.38
N LEU A 168 7.89 4.82 -9.73
CA LEU A 168 6.83 4.48 -10.69
C LEU A 168 5.47 5.00 -10.23
N TYR A 169 5.14 4.84 -8.94
CA TYR A 169 3.86 5.33 -8.41
C TYR A 169 3.75 6.86 -8.49
N VAL A 170 4.80 7.56 -8.08
CA VAL A 170 4.85 9.03 -8.10
C VAL A 170 4.80 9.59 -9.53
N ALA A 171 5.49 8.94 -10.48
CA ALA A 171 5.54 9.35 -11.88
C ALA A 171 4.17 9.28 -12.59
N ILE A 172 3.17 8.61 -12.01
CA ILE A 172 1.82 8.55 -12.57
C ILE A 172 1.03 9.83 -12.26
N PHE A 173 1.26 10.51 -11.15
CA PHE A 173 0.44 11.68 -10.77
C PHE A 173 0.47 12.83 -11.80
N PRO A 174 1.59 13.19 -12.45
CA PRO A 174 1.59 14.21 -13.51
C PRO A 174 0.68 13.85 -14.69
N THR A 175 0.45 12.56 -14.94
CA THR A 175 -0.43 12.09 -16.03
C THR A 175 -1.93 12.29 -15.73
N LEU A 176 -2.28 12.63 -14.49
CA LEU A 176 -3.66 13.02 -14.12
C LEU A 176 -4.06 14.36 -14.75
N GLY A 177 -3.12 15.28 -14.98
CA GLY A 177 -3.42 16.61 -15.54
C GLY A 177 -4.16 16.54 -16.88
N PRO A 178 -3.62 15.85 -17.90
CA PRO A 178 -4.31 15.62 -19.16
C PRO A 178 -5.66 14.91 -19.00
N ALA A 179 -5.74 13.88 -18.14
CA ALA A 179 -7.00 13.15 -17.89
C ALA A 179 -8.10 14.05 -17.30
N LEU A 180 -7.75 14.91 -16.34
CA LEU A 180 -8.66 15.87 -15.72
C LEU A 180 -9.09 16.97 -16.69
N SER A 181 -8.21 17.40 -17.61
CA SER A 181 -8.58 18.37 -18.65
C SER A 181 -9.61 17.79 -19.63
N GLY A 182 -9.49 16.51 -20.00
CA GLY A 182 -10.49 15.83 -20.83
C GLY A 182 -11.84 15.71 -20.12
N LEU A 183 -11.83 15.40 -18.83
CA LEU A 183 -13.05 15.35 -18.01
C LEU A 183 -13.73 16.72 -17.91
N ARG A 184 -12.95 17.81 -17.79
CA ARG A 184 -13.48 19.17 -17.77
C ARG A 184 -14.28 19.50 -19.04
N VAL A 185 -13.79 19.12 -20.22
CA VAL A 185 -14.51 19.35 -21.48
C VAL A 185 -15.87 18.62 -21.49
N VAL A 186 -15.92 17.39 -20.96
CA VAL A 186 -17.17 16.62 -20.84
C VAL A 186 -18.15 17.30 -19.86
N ILE A 187 -17.64 17.78 -18.72
CA ILE A 187 -18.45 18.50 -17.73
C ILE A 187 -18.94 19.84 -18.27
N ASP A 188 -18.11 20.61 -18.96
CA ASP A 188 -18.48 21.90 -19.55
C ASP A 188 -19.58 21.72 -20.61
N HIS A 189 -19.49 20.64 -21.41
CA HIS A 189 -20.53 20.29 -22.39
C HIS A 189 -21.85 19.85 -21.72
N ALA A 190 -21.76 19.10 -20.62
CA ALA A 190 -22.91 18.72 -19.80
C ALA A 190 -23.55 19.92 -19.08
N ALA A 191 -22.75 20.86 -18.59
CA ALA A 191 -23.22 22.08 -17.94
C ALA A 191 -23.95 22.99 -18.93
N GLY A 192 -23.45 23.12 -20.16
CA GLY A 192 -24.14 23.84 -21.24
C GLY A 192 -25.48 23.21 -21.66
N SER A 193 -25.66 21.92 -21.39
CA SER A 193 -26.90 21.16 -21.63
C SER A 193 -27.72 20.89 -20.36
N ALA A 194 -27.37 21.51 -19.22
CA ALA A 194 -27.97 21.22 -17.92
C ALA A 194 -29.50 21.41 -17.87
N GLY A 195 -30.04 22.37 -18.64
CA GLY A 195 -31.50 22.55 -18.79
C GLY A 195 -32.21 21.37 -19.48
N GLN A 196 -31.51 20.64 -20.35
CA GLN A 196 -32.01 19.40 -20.97
C GLN A 196 -31.80 18.18 -20.08
N LEU A 197 -30.73 18.15 -19.27
CA LEU A 197 -30.44 17.07 -18.33
C LEU A 197 -31.43 17.01 -17.16
N LEU A 198 -31.84 18.16 -16.62
CA LEU A 198 -32.87 18.22 -15.56
C LEU A 198 -34.26 17.74 -16.02
N SER A 199 -34.54 17.81 -17.33
CA SER A 199 -35.79 17.35 -17.91
C SER A 199 -35.75 15.90 -18.41
N ARG A 200 -34.58 15.24 -18.37
CA ARG A 200 -34.36 13.86 -18.81
C ARG A 200 -33.39 13.09 -17.87
N PRO A 201 -33.92 12.51 -16.78
CA PRO A 201 -33.09 11.84 -15.76
C PRO A 201 -32.35 10.59 -16.28
N ASP A 202 -32.84 9.98 -17.35
CA ASP A 202 -32.20 8.90 -18.10
C ASP A 202 -30.85 9.34 -18.70
N LEU A 203 -30.81 10.51 -19.34
CA LEU A 203 -29.58 11.07 -19.90
C LEU A 203 -28.55 11.43 -18.81
N ALA A 204 -29.02 11.88 -17.65
CA ALA A 204 -28.15 12.19 -16.52
C ALA A 204 -27.47 10.94 -15.96
N MET A 205 -28.20 9.82 -15.89
CA MET A 205 -27.66 8.54 -15.45
C MET A 205 -26.66 7.96 -16.46
N GLU A 206 -26.94 8.07 -17.76
CA GLU A 206 -26.04 7.66 -18.83
C GLU A 206 -24.72 8.45 -18.80
N LEU A 207 -24.81 9.78 -18.67
CA LEU A 207 -23.65 10.65 -18.54
C LEU A 207 -22.82 10.32 -17.28
N ALA A 208 -23.47 10.06 -16.15
CA ALA A 208 -22.79 9.68 -14.92
C ALA A 208 -22.04 8.35 -15.07
N GLN A 209 -22.66 7.37 -15.74
CA GLN A 209 -22.01 6.09 -16.05
C GLN A 209 -20.83 6.28 -17.00
N GLU A 210 -20.97 7.11 -18.03
CA GLU A 210 -19.90 7.42 -18.96
C GLU A 210 -18.71 8.09 -18.28
N ILE A 211 -18.96 9.13 -17.46
CA ILE A 211 -17.91 9.81 -16.69
C ILE A 211 -17.22 8.83 -15.74
N SER A 212 -18.00 8.02 -15.02
CA SER A 212 -17.46 7.02 -14.10
C SER A 212 -16.55 6.02 -14.81
N ALA A 213 -17.00 5.45 -15.94
CA ALA A 213 -16.22 4.49 -16.72
C ALA A 213 -14.92 5.11 -17.26
N ARG A 214 -15.00 6.35 -17.77
CA ARG A 214 -13.82 7.08 -18.27
C ARG A 214 -12.80 7.39 -17.17
N ILE A 215 -13.25 7.70 -15.96
CA ILE A 215 -12.36 7.91 -14.80
C ILE A 215 -11.74 6.59 -14.34
N GLN A 216 -12.56 5.55 -14.15
CA GLN A 216 -12.09 4.24 -13.65
C GLN A 216 -11.11 3.57 -14.59
N LEU A 217 -11.34 3.66 -15.90
CA LEU A 217 -10.48 3.07 -16.92
C LEU A 217 -9.47 4.05 -17.50
N SER A 218 -9.33 5.24 -16.90
CA SER A 218 -8.29 6.19 -17.29
C SER A 218 -6.92 5.59 -17.04
N PHE A 219 -5.98 5.89 -17.95
CA PHE A 219 -4.59 5.42 -17.83
C PHE A 219 -3.97 5.69 -16.44
N PRO A 220 -4.10 6.89 -15.84
CA PRO A 220 -3.50 7.15 -14.52
C PRO A 220 -4.08 6.24 -13.44
N ARG A 221 -5.39 5.97 -13.47
CA ARG A 221 -6.03 5.12 -12.48
C ARG A 221 -5.59 3.66 -12.62
N VAL A 222 -5.64 3.13 -13.84
CA VAL A 222 -5.21 1.76 -14.13
C VAL A 222 -3.73 1.56 -13.79
N ALA A 223 -2.86 2.52 -14.13
CA ALA A 223 -1.44 2.48 -13.80
C ALA A 223 -1.20 2.50 -12.28
N GLN A 224 -1.95 3.30 -11.51
CA GLN A 224 -1.84 3.33 -10.05
C GLN A 224 -2.25 1.98 -9.44
N ASP A 225 -3.37 1.41 -9.90
CA ASP A 225 -3.85 0.11 -9.42
C ASP A 225 -2.85 -1.00 -9.78
N MET A 226 -2.26 -0.96 -10.99
CA MET A 226 -1.16 -1.85 -11.40
C MET A 226 0.03 -1.79 -10.45
N VAL A 227 0.59 -0.60 -10.18
CA VAL A 227 1.77 -0.46 -9.31
C VAL A 227 1.48 -0.92 -7.89
N LYS A 228 0.28 -0.64 -7.36
CA LYS A 228 -0.17 -1.11 -6.04
C LYS A 228 -0.26 -2.64 -5.99
N SER A 229 -0.98 -3.25 -6.94
CA SER A 229 -1.15 -4.71 -6.96
C SER A 229 0.19 -5.43 -7.17
N VAL A 230 1.05 -4.94 -8.07
CA VAL A 230 2.41 -5.48 -8.25
C VAL A 230 3.24 -5.35 -6.97
N SER A 231 3.17 -4.21 -6.27
CA SER A 231 3.89 -4.02 -5.01
C SER A 231 3.46 -5.03 -3.94
N ILE A 232 2.14 -5.24 -3.80
CA ILE A 232 1.56 -6.22 -2.87
C ILE A 232 1.96 -7.64 -3.27
N ALA A 233 1.87 -7.97 -4.56
CA ALA A 233 2.23 -9.28 -5.10
C ALA A 233 3.71 -9.60 -4.88
N LEU A 234 4.62 -8.68 -5.20
CA LEU A 234 6.06 -8.83 -4.95
C LEU A 234 6.36 -9.05 -3.47
N TYR A 235 5.66 -8.32 -2.59
CA TYR A 235 5.81 -8.49 -1.15
C TYR A 235 5.37 -9.89 -0.73
N CYS A 236 4.18 -10.32 -1.17
CA CYS A 236 3.63 -11.64 -0.88
C CYS A 236 4.48 -12.79 -1.46
N ALA A 237 5.00 -12.64 -2.68
CA ALA A 237 5.91 -13.62 -3.29
C ALA A 237 7.20 -13.78 -2.49
N THR A 238 7.71 -12.67 -1.95
CA THR A 238 8.90 -12.69 -1.09
C THR A 238 8.65 -13.41 0.24
N LEU A 239 7.40 -13.39 0.72
CA LEU A 239 6.97 -14.09 1.93
C LEU A 239 6.46 -15.52 1.69
N GLY A 240 6.39 -15.97 0.43
CA GLY A 240 6.11 -17.37 0.10
C GLY A 240 7.14 -18.30 0.77
N PRO A 241 7.00 -19.64 0.70
CA PRO A 241 7.91 -20.57 1.37
C PRO A 241 9.35 -20.38 0.88
N VAL A 242 10.11 -19.53 1.58
CA VAL A 242 11.53 -19.30 1.35
C VAL A 242 12.29 -20.36 2.15
N PRO A 243 13.09 -21.23 1.51
CA PRO A 243 13.99 -22.11 2.26
C PRO A 243 15.05 -21.27 3.00
N GLY A 244 15.40 -21.65 4.23
CA GLY A 244 16.51 -21.06 5.01
C GLY A 244 16.08 -20.27 6.26
N ALA A 245 17.03 -19.56 6.88
CA ALA A 245 16.85 -18.86 8.16
C ALA A 245 15.75 -17.78 8.12
N LEU A 246 15.61 -17.09 6.97
CA LEU A 246 14.51 -16.14 6.76
C LEU A 246 13.15 -16.85 6.73
N GLY A 247 13.08 -18.04 6.12
CA GLY A 247 11.89 -18.89 6.14
C GLY A 247 11.49 -19.37 7.52
N ALA A 248 12.47 -19.65 8.39
CA ALA A 248 12.21 -20.04 9.79
C ALA A 248 11.69 -18.85 10.63
N VAL A 249 12.22 -17.64 10.43
CA VAL A 249 11.71 -16.41 11.05
C VAL A 249 10.31 -16.09 10.55
N LEU A 250 10.07 -16.23 9.24
CA LEU A 250 8.76 -16.08 8.63
C LEU A 250 7.76 -17.16 9.08
N ALA A 251 8.22 -18.38 9.33
CA ALA A 251 7.38 -19.43 9.90
C ALA A 251 7.03 -19.13 11.36
N LYS A 252 7.96 -18.54 12.13
CA LYS A 252 7.75 -18.17 13.54
C LYS A 252 6.87 -16.93 13.70
N GLU A 253 7.14 -15.84 12.96
CA GLU A 253 6.31 -14.63 12.95
C GLU A 253 4.99 -14.85 12.18
N GLY A 254 5.03 -15.62 11.09
CA GLY A 254 3.86 -16.00 10.30
C GLY A 254 2.94 -17.03 10.98
N ALA A 255 3.45 -17.87 11.88
CA ALA A 255 2.61 -18.72 12.74
C ALA A 255 1.71 -17.90 13.67
N HIS A 256 2.11 -16.66 13.99
CA HIS A 256 1.27 -15.72 14.76
C HIS A 256 0.26 -14.97 13.87
N TRP A 257 0.36 -15.07 12.54
CA TRP A 257 -0.45 -14.29 11.60
C TRP A 257 -1.94 -14.61 11.63
N THR A 258 -2.32 -15.70 12.29
CA THR A 258 -3.42 -15.78 13.26
C THR A 258 -3.54 -17.23 13.70
N ALA A 259 -3.41 -17.50 15.00
CA ALA A 259 -3.67 -18.83 15.56
C ALA A 259 -5.09 -19.34 15.23
N ALA A 260 -6.02 -18.41 14.91
CA ALA A 260 -7.38 -18.71 14.50
C ALA A 260 -7.54 -18.85 12.98
N LEU A 261 -8.06 -20.00 12.53
CA LEU A 261 -8.32 -20.31 11.12
C LEU A 261 -9.23 -19.28 10.42
N TRP A 262 -10.26 -18.79 11.11
CA TRP A 262 -11.23 -17.85 10.52
C TRP A 262 -10.56 -16.52 10.16
N ALA A 263 -9.63 -16.04 10.99
CA ALA A 263 -8.93 -14.79 10.76
C ALA A 263 -7.95 -14.93 9.59
N ARG A 264 -7.34 -16.11 9.43
CA ARG A 264 -6.52 -16.43 8.25
C ARG A 264 -7.35 -16.50 6.98
N CYS A 265 -8.54 -17.12 7.02
CA CYS A 265 -9.47 -17.16 5.89
C CYS A 265 -9.91 -15.75 5.48
N LEU A 266 -10.30 -14.93 6.47
CA LEU A 266 -10.72 -13.56 6.24
C LEU A 266 -9.56 -12.72 5.67
N GLY A 267 -8.36 -12.86 6.23
CA GLY A 267 -7.17 -12.17 5.73
C GLY A 267 -6.84 -12.52 4.28
N LEU A 268 -6.94 -13.79 3.89
CA LEU A 268 -6.75 -14.21 2.50
C LEU A 268 -7.87 -13.71 1.58
N ALA A 269 -9.12 -13.67 2.05
CA ALA A 269 -10.23 -13.13 1.27
C ALA A 269 -10.04 -11.62 1.01
N VAL A 270 -9.71 -10.86 2.05
CA VAL A 270 -9.40 -9.42 1.94
C VAL A 270 -8.20 -9.20 1.01
N LEU A 271 -7.15 -10.00 1.16
CA LEU A 271 -5.97 -9.89 0.30
C LEU A 271 -6.29 -10.19 -1.16
N GLY A 272 -7.07 -11.23 -1.44
CA GLY A 272 -7.50 -11.57 -2.79
C GLY A 272 -8.37 -10.47 -3.42
N TRP A 273 -9.15 -9.77 -2.60
CA TRP A 273 -9.93 -8.60 -3.04
C TRP A 273 -9.04 -7.41 -3.43
N ILE A 274 -8.01 -7.12 -2.63
CA ILE A 274 -7.11 -6.00 -2.88
C ILE A 274 -6.14 -6.30 -4.04
N CYS A 275 -5.63 -7.53 -4.11
CA CYS A 275 -4.66 -7.95 -5.11
C CYS A 275 -4.92 -9.42 -5.50
N PRO A 276 -5.62 -9.65 -6.63
CA PRO A 276 -5.79 -10.99 -7.17
C PRO A 276 -4.45 -11.68 -7.37
N GLY A 277 -4.35 -12.94 -6.93
CA GLY A 277 -3.11 -13.70 -6.99
C GLY A 277 -2.18 -13.56 -5.76
N ALA A 278 -2.27 -12.49 -4.97
CA ALA A 278 -1.47 -12.36 -3.75
C ALA A 278 -1.71 -13.50 -2.72
N PRO A 279 -2.95 -14.00 -2.51
CA PRO A 279 -3.18 -15.20 -1.70
C PRO A 279 -2.41 -16.43 -2.19
N GLN A 280 -2.36 -16.65 -3.51
CA GLN A 280 -1.61 -17.77 -4.11
C GLN A 280 -0.10 -17.62 -3.92
N LEU A 281 0.42 -16.40 -4.07
CA LEU A 281 1.84 -16.10 -3.84
C LEU A 281 2.25 -16.38 -2.39
N LEU A 282 1.44 -15.95 -1.41
CA LEU A 282 1.66 -16.28 0.00
C LEU A 282 1.62 -17.79 0.29
N GLN A 283 0.88 -18.55 -0.52
CA GLN A 283 0.80 -20.01 -0.41
C GLN A 283 1.84 -20.76 -1.27
N GLY A 284 2.84 -20.05 -1.83
CA GLY A 284 3.91 -20.61 -2.64
C GLY A 284 3.50 -21.08 -4.04
N ARG A 285 2.36 -20.61 -4.55
CA ARG A 285 1.88 -20.93 -5.91
C ARG A 285 2.20 -19.79 -6.86
N GLU A 286 3.47 -19.58 -7.12
CA GLU A 286 3.96 -18.42 -7.87
C GLU A 286 3.30 -18.29 -9.25
N ALA A 287 3.34 -19.35 -10.06
CA ALA A 287 2.79 -19.33 -11.41
C ALA A 287 1.29 -18.97 -11.45
N LEU A 288 0.49 -19.50 -10.52
CA LEU A 288 -0.94 -19.18 -10.45
C LEU A 288 -1.19 -17.76 -9.92
N GLY A 289 -0.40 -17.34 -8.92
CA GLY A 289 -0.53 -15.98 -8.37
C GLY A 289 -0.23 -14.92 -9.42
N TRP A 290 0.87 -15.07 -10.16
CA TRP A 290 1.23 -14.15 -11.23
C TRP A 290 0.25 -14.18 -12.41
N SER A 291 -0.30 -15.35 -12.77
CA SER A 291 -1.28 -15.42 -13.86
C SER A 291 -2.61 -14.75 -13.50
N LEU A 292 -3.11 -14.96 -12.28
CA LEU A 292 -4.33 -14.30 -11.79
C LEU A 292 -4.17 -12.77 -11.73
N LEU A 293 -3.00 -12.31 -11.25
CA LEU A 293 -2.67 -10.89 -11.28
C LEU A 293 -2.60 -10.37 -12.71
N GLY A 294 -1.90 -11.07 -13.61
CA GLY A 294 -1.74 -10.69 -15.01
C GLY A 294 -3.09 -10.52 -15.72
N VAL A 295 -4.01 -11.48 -15.55
CA VAL A 295 -5.38 -11.39 -16.08
C VAL A 295 -6.13 -10.18 -15.50
N ASN A 296 -6.03 -9.97 -14.18
CA ASN A 296 -6.68 -8.87 -13.49
C ASN A 296 -6.19 -7.49 -13.96
N LEU A 297 -4.93 -7.38 -14.38
CA LEU A 297 -4.36 -6.12 -14.88
C LEU A 297 -4.56 -5.94 -16.40
N ALA A 298 -4.51 -7.03 -17.16
CA ALA A 298 -4.65 -7.00 -18.61
C ALA A 298 -6.07 -6.62 -19.05
N LEU A 299 -7.11 -7.12 -18.37
CA LEU A 299 -8.51 -6.85 -18.75
C LEU A 299 -8.88 -5.35 -18.63
N PRO A 300 -8.66 -4.65 -17.49
CA PRO A 300 -8.92 -3.22 -17.40
C PRO A 300 -8.02 -2.39 -18.30
N GLY A 301 -6.75 -2.81 -18.47
CA GLY A 301 -5.82 -2.13 -19.37
C GLY A 301 -6.27 -2.19 -20.84
N ALA A 302 -6.70 -3.36 -21.31
CA ALA A 302 -7.24 -3.54 -22.65
C ALA A 302 -8.56 -2.80 -22.82
N ALA A 303 -9.47 -2.88 -21.85
CA ALA A 303 -10.74 -2.16 -21.87
C ALA A 303 -10.53 -0.64 -21.92
N GLY A 304 -9.61 -0.11 -21.10
CA GLY A 304 -9.24 1.31 -21.10
C GLY A 304 -8.61 1.76 -22.43
N LEU A 305 -7.74 0.95 -23.02
CA LEU A 305 -7.13 1.24 -24.32
C LEU A 305 -8.18 1.28 -25.44
N LEU A 306 -9.05 0.27 -25.51
CA LEU A 306 -10.12 0.20 -26.51
C LEU A 306 -11.13 1.34 -26.35
N LEU A 307 -11.44 1.72 -25.09
CA LEU A 307 -12.29 2.87 -24.79
C LEU A 307 -11.64 4.18 -25.22
N ALA A 308 -10.34 4.36 -24.95
CA ALA A 308 -9.59 5.55 -25.35
C ALA A 308 -9.49 5.71 -26.89
N GLN A 309 -9.45 4.59 -27.62
CA GLN A 309 -9.45 4.57 -29.09
C GLN A 309 -10.86 4.73 -29.69
N GLY A 310 -11.91 4.75 -28.87
CA GLY A 310 -13.30 4.80 -29.34
C GLY A 310 -13.78 3.52 -30.03
N VAL A 311 -13.08 2.39 -29.84
CA VAL A 311 -13.44 1.10 -30.44
C VAL A 311 -14.67 0.50 -29.75
N ILE A 312 -14.79 0.71 -28.44
CA ILE A 312 -15.90 0.20 -27.62
C ILE A 312 -16.59 1.34 -26.87
N GLN A 313 -17.86 1.14 -26.54
CA GLN A 313 -18.62 2.08 -25.72
C GLN A 313 -18.29 1.94 -24.22
N PRO A 314 -18.51 2.97 -23.38
CA PRO A 314 -18.27 2.93 -21.94
C PRO A 314 -18.94 1.74 -21.24
N GLY A 315 -20.18 1.40 -21.61
CA GLY A 315 -20.90 0.26 -21.04
C GLY A 315 -20.22 -1.09 -21.33
N GLN A 316 -19.70 -1.28 -22.55
CA GLN A 316 -18.94 -2.48 -22.93
C GLN A 316 -17.60 -2.54 -22.20
N ALA A 317 -16.90 -1.40 -22.07
CA ALA A 317 -15.65 -1.31 -21.34
C ALA A 317 -15.83 -1.67 -19.86
N SER A 318 -16.89 -1.15 -19.22
CA SER A 318 -17.26 -1.50 -17.85
C SER A 318 -17.63 -2.98 -17.71
N GLN A 319 -18.35 -3.55 -18.68
CA GLN A 319 -18.65 -4.97 -18.68
C GLN A 319 -17.37 -5.78 -18.73
N ILE A 320 -16.46 -5.54 -19.69
CA ILE A 320 -15.16 -6.24 -19.79
C ILE A 320 -14.36 -6.10 -18.49
N ALA A 321 -14.29 -4.89 -17.93
CA ALA A 321 -13.60 -4.66 -16.66
C ALA A 321 -14.24 -5.44 -15.50
N SER A 322 -15.56 -5.63 -15.49
CA SER A 322 -16.25 -6.39 -14.42
C SER A 322 -15.85 -7.88 -14.38
N TRP A 323 -15.34 -8.46 -15.48
CA TRP A 323 -14.83 -9.83 -15.51
C TRP A 323 -13.62 -10.02 -14.59
N THR A 324 -12.92 -8.95 -14.22
CA THR A 324 -11.86 -9.01 -13.21
C THR A 324 -12.39 -9.48 -11.85
N THR A 325 -13.65 -9.17 -11.52
CA THR A 325 -14.33 -9.67 -10.31
C THR A 325 -14.38 -11.20 -10.30
N LEU A 326 -14.54 -11.85 -11.45
CA LEU A 326 -14.50 -13.32 -11.52
C LEU A 326 -13.11 -13.85 -11.19
N ALA A 327 -12.04 -13.18 -11.66
CA ALA A 327 -10.67 -13.55 -11.31
C ALA A 327 -10.39 -13.37 -9.80
N VAL A 328 -10.91 -12.29 -9.20
CA VAL A 328 -10.88 -12.06 -7.74
C VAL A 328 -11.58 -13.19 -7.00
N LEU A 329 -12.83 -13.49 -7.36
CA LEU A 329 -13.63 -14.53 -6.71
C LEU A 329 -13.01 -15.92 -6.85
N ALA A 330 -12.50 -16.25 -8.05
CA ALA A 330 -11.79 -17.51 -8.29
C ALA A 330 -10.52 -17.60 -7.43
N SER A 331 -9.74 -16.51 -7.34
CA SER A 331 -8.54 -16.43 -6.50
C SER A 331 -8.86 -16.68 -5.02
N ILE A 332 -9.93 -16.06 -4.51
CA ILE A 332 -10.39 -16.24 -3.12
C ILE A 332 -10.86 -17.68 -2.90
N ALA A 333 -11.75 -18.20 -3.76
CA ALA A 333 -12.32 -19.53 -3.62
C ALA A 333 -11.24 -20.63 -3.63
N ASP A 334 -10.32 -20.59 -4.59
CA ASP A 334 -9.19 -21.53 -4.68
C ASP A 334 -8.32 -21.51 -3.40
N SER A 335 -8.00 -20.32 -2.91
CA SER A 335 -7.18 -20.14 -1.70
C SER A 335 -7.85 -20.71 -0.45
N LEU A 336 -9.17 -20.50 -0.30
CA LEU A 336 -9.95 -21.00 0.83
C LEU A 336 -10.11 -22.51 0.80
N ILE A 337 -10.43 -23.08 -0.38
CA ILE A 337 -10.57 -24.53 -0.57
C ILE A 337 -9.28 -25.24 -0.18
N ARG A 338 -8.12 -24.71 -0.58
CA ARG A 338 -6.82 -25.32 -0.26
C ARG A 338 -6.54 -25.30 1.24
N MET A 339 -6.80 -24.20 1.94
CA MET A 339 -6.63 -24.15 3.39
C MET A 339 -7.49 -25.19 4.10
N ILE A 340 -8.73 -25.37 3.66
CA ILE A 340 -9.63 -26.39 4.23
C ILE A 340 -9.10 -27.81 3.95
N ARG A 341 -8.57 -28.07 2.75
CA ARG A 341 -8.02 -29.38 2.36
C ARG A 341 -6.75 -29.75 3.14
N LEU A 342 -5.81 -28.82 3.29
CA LEU A 342 -4.56 -29.06 4.04
C LEU A 342 -4.80 -29.42 5.51
N ARG A 343 -5.90 -28.95 6.10
CA ARG A 343 -6.30 -29.35 7.46
C ARG A 343 -6.80 -30.79 7.54
N ARG A 344 -7.39 -31.31 6.46
CA ARG A 344 -7.99 -32.66 6.43
C ARG A 344 -6.97 -33.75 6.16
N GLN A 345 -5.76 -33.41 5.70
CA GLN A 345 -4.67 -34.36 5.65
C GLN A 345 -4.13 -34.51 7.08
N PRO A 346 -4.33 -35.66 7.75
CA PRO A 346 -3.63 -35.91 9.00
C PRO A 346 -2.15 -35.80 8.69
N VAL A 347 -1.41 -35.06 9.52
CA VAL A 347 0.04 -35.11 9.52
C VAL A 347 0.37 -36.56 9.85
N HIS A 348 0.60 -37.39 8.83
CA HIS A 348 1.40 -38.58 9.00
C HIS A 348 2.77 -38.03 9.37
N LEU A 349 3.01 -37.89 10.67
CA LEU A 349 4.34 -37.94 11.23
C LEU A 349 4.90 -39.26 10.71
N SER A 350 5.65 -39.19 9.63
CA SER A 350 6.55 -40.27 9.29
C SER A 350 7.57 -40.28 10.42
N ASP A 351 7.28 -41.09 11.43
CA ASP A 351 8.30 -41.75 12.22
C ASP A 351 9.13 -42.56 11.21
N SER A 352 10.17 -41.94 10.68
CA SER A 352 11.21 -42.62 9.91
C SER A 352 12.51 -41.86 10.13
N GLU A 353 13.23 -42.38 11.14
CA GLU A 353 14.69 -42.59 11.25
C GLU A 353 15.67 -41.54 10.72
#